data_AF-L5M5F9-F1
#
_entry.id   AF-L5M5F9-F1
#
_cell.length_a   1.000
_cell.length_b   1.000
_cell.length_c   1.000
_cell.angle_alpha   90.00
_cell.angle_beta   90.00
_cell.angle_gamma   90.00
#
_symmetry.space_group_name_H-M   'P 1'
#
loop_
_entity.id
_entity.type
_entity.pdbx_description
1 polymer ?
#
loop_
_entity_poly.entity_id
_entity_poly.type
_entity_poly.pdbx_seq_one_letter_code
_entity_poly.pdbx_strand_id
1 'polypeptide(L)'
;MDFAAQPKPAAALGGVGSADGKIAYPPGVKEITDKITTDEMIKRLKMVVKTFMDMDQDSEDEKQQYLPLALHLASEFFLRNPNKDVRLLVACCLADIFRIYAPEAPYTSHDKLKDIFLFITRQLKGLEDTKSPQFNRYFYLLENLAWVKSYNICFELEDCNEIFIQLFRTLFSVINNSHNKKVQMHMLDLMSSIIMEGDGVTQELLDSILINLIPAHKNLNKQSFDLAKGLLKRTVQTIEACIANFFNQVLVLGRSSVSDLSEHVFDLIQELFAIDPHLLLSVMPQLEFKLKNRNKPDNCFQLRRPKSWSLRAKAGPEFKKKEKKERLRASVIRQPENNPQPLIQTGQAPQWGPPP
;
A
#
# COMPACT_ATOMS: atom_id res chain seq x y z
N MET A 1 -4.87 57.31 31.71
CA MET A 1 -5.22 57.86 30.39
C MET A 1 -4.19 57.34 29.38
N ASP A 2 -4.00 56.02 29.30
CA ASP A 2 -4.84 55.01 28.64
C ASP A 2 -4.69 55.04 27.13
N PHE A 3 -3.88 54.11 26.62
CA PHE A 3 -4.01 53.57 25.27
C PHE A 3 -3.73 52.06 25.28
N ALA A 4 -4.84 51.32 25.20
CA ALA A 4 -5.11 50.09 24.47
C ALA A 4 -4.02 49.00 24.32
N ALA A 5 -4.21 47.94 25.11
CA ALA A 5 -4.36 46.53 24.73
C ALA A 5 -3.36 45.87 23.75
N GLN A 6 -2.42 45.11 24.32
CA GLN A 6 -1.78 43.95 23.69
C GLN A 6 -2.65 42.69 23.83
N PRO A 7 -2.63 41.76 22.86
CA PRO A 7 -3.30 40.47 23.00
C PRO A 7 -2.54 39.57 23.98
N LYS A 8 -3.27 39.00 24.95
CA LYS A 8 -2.76 38.02 25.92
C LYS A 8 -2.34 36.71 25.21
N PRO A 9 -1.29 36.01 25.69
CA PRO A 9 -0.96 34.68 25.22
C PRO A 9 -2.05 33.68 25.66
N ALA A 10 -2.50 32.85 24.73
CA ALA A 10 -3.36 31.72 25.02
C ALA A 10 -2.61 30.76 25.95
N ALA A 11 -3.17 30.55 27.14
CA ALA A 11 -2.65 29.64 28.14
C ALA A 11 -2.56 28.22 27.56
N ALA A 12 -1.40 27.60 27.77
CA ALA A 12 -1.22 26.17 27.64
C ALA A 12 -2.21 25.44 28.55
N LEU A 13 -3.14 24.70 27.95
CA LEU A 13 -3.74 23.51 28.55
C LEU A 13 -2.79 22.37 28.14
N GLY A 14 -2.01 21.73 29.01
CA GLY A 14 -2.26 21.43 30.41
C GLY A 14 -3.17 20.21 30.49
N GLY A 15 -2.56 19.04 30.71
CA GLY A 15 -3.28 17.85 31.20
C GLY A 15 -3.20 16.63 30.30
N VAL A 16 -2.33 15.71 30.69
CA VAL A 16 -2.46 14.27 30.38
C VAL A 16 -3.85 13.85 30.84
N GLY A 17 -4.78 13.76 29.91
CA GLY A 17 -6.12 13.23 30.15
C GLY A 17 -6.05 11.71 30.20
N SER A 18 -5.83 11.17 31.39
CA SER A 18 -6.31 9.82 31.70
C SER A 18 -7.84 9.87 31.60
N ALA A 19 -8.34 9.45 30.45
CA ALA A 19 -9.71 9.02 30.21
C ALA A 19 -10.22 8.07 31.32
N ASP A 20 -10.76 8.56 32.44
CA ASP A 20 -11.59 7.77 33.37
C ASP A 20 -12.95 7.38 32.71
N GLY A 21 -12.90 6.92 31.46
CA GLY A 21 -14.01 6.37 30.71
C GLY A 21 -14.04 4.87 30.92
N LYS A 22 -15.01 4.38 31.71
CA LYS A 22 -15.23 2.95 31.93
C LYS A 22 -15.32 2.23 30.58
N ILE A 23 -14.37 1.33 30.31
CA ILE A 23 -14.33 0.57 29.05
C ILE A 23 -15.61 -0.27 28.95
N ALA A 24 -16.40 -0.04 27.89
CA ALA A 24 -17.57 -0.84 27.59
C ALA A 24 -17.15 -2.12 26.86
N TYR A 25 -17.51 -3.27 27.43
CA TYR A 25 -17.28 -4.57 26.82
C TYR A 25 -18.59 -5.12 26.24
N PRO A 26 -18.53 -5.92 25.16
CA PRO A 26 -19.73 -6.53 24.57
C PRO A 26 -20.50 -7.39 25.59
N PRO A 27 -21.81 -7.63 25.38
CA PRO A 27 -22.62 -8.45 26.27
C PRO A 27 -21.97 -9.81 26.56
N GLY A 28 -21.84 -10.15 27.84
CA GLY A 28 -21.21 -11.41 28.28
C GLY A 28 -19.68 -11.40 28.32
N VAL A 29 -19.02 -10.31 27.89
CA VAL A 29 -17.57 -10.14 27.97
C VAL A 29 -17.24 -9.35 29.24
N LYS A 30 -16.49 -9.97 30.16
CA LYS A 30 -15.92 -9.27 31.32
C LYS A 30 -14.63 -8.55 30.92
N GLU A 31 -14.19 -7.64 31.77
CA GLU A 31 -12.98 -6.83 31.55
C GLU A 31 -11.73 -7.66 31.21
N ILE A 32 -10.95 -7.23 30.22
CA ILE A 32 -9.72 -7.92 29.81
C ILE A 32 -8.52 -7.20 30.45
N THR A 33 -7.95 -7.83 31.47
CA THR A 33 -6.81 -7.31 32.26
C THR A 33 -5.65 -8.29 32.31
N ASP A 34 -4.53 -7.91 32.92
CA ASP A 34 -3.37 -8.76 33.18
C ASP A 34 -3.62 -9.83 34.26
N LYS A 35 -4.71 -9.70 35.03
CA LYS A 35 -5.05 -10.60 36.15
C LYS A 35 -5.78 -11.88 35.72
N ILE A 36 -6.18 -12.01 34.46
CA ILE A 36 -6.91 -13.19 33.96
C ILE A 36 -5.96 -14.18 33.28
N THR A 37 -6.35 -15.45 33.25
CA THR A 37 -5.59 -16.47 32.54
C THR A 37 -5.62 -16.24 31.03
N THR A 38 -4.59 -16.73 30.33
CA THR A 38 -4.49 -16.60 28.88
C THR A 38 -5.67 -17.23 28.14
N ASP A 39 -6.16 -18.39 28.60
CA ASP A 39 -7.31 -19.06 27.99
C ASP A 39 -8.60 -18.23 28.10
N GLU A 40 -8.82 -17.61 29.26
CA GLU A 40 -9.98 -16.75 29.50
C GLU A 40 -9.86 -15.45 28.69
N MET A 41 -8.66 -14.88 28.56
CA MET A 41 -8.39 -13.74 27.69
C MET A 41 -8.70 -14.06 26.22
N ILE A 42 -8.24 -15.21 25.72
CA ILE A 42 -8.53 -15.69 24.36
C ILE A 42 -10.04 -15.86 24.15
N LYS A 43 -10.74 -16.44 25.13
CA LYS A 43 -12.20 -16.61 25.07
C LYS A 43 -12.93 -15.27 24.93
N ARG A 44 -12.54 -14.28 25.75
CA ARG A 44 -13.11 -12.93 25.72
C ARG A 44 -12.78 -12.20 24.42
N LEU A 45 -11.53 -12.25 23.98
CA LEU A 45 -11.10 -11.64 22.72
C LEU A 45 -11.81 -12.24 21.50
N LYS A 46 -12.10 -13.55 21.49
CA LYS A 46 -12.91 -14.17 20.42
C LYS A 46 -14.31 -13.58 20.33
N MET A 47 -14.93 -13.23 21.47
CA MET A 47 -16.23 -12.55 21.48
C MET A 47 -16.10 -11.11 20.98
N VAL A 48 -15.05 -10.40 21.40
CA VAL A 48 -14.77 -9.03 20.93
C VAL A 48 -14.51 -8.98 19.41
N VAL A 49 -13.73 -9.93 18.88
CA VAL A 49 -13.53 -10.07 17.42
C VAL A 49 -14.87 -10.25 16.71
N LYS A 50 -15.76 -11.10 17.23
CA LYS A 50 -17.07 -11.31 16.63
C LYS A 50 -17.89 -10.02 16.62
N THR A 51 -17.90 -9.29 17.74
CA THR A 51 -18.61 -8.00 17.83
C THR A 51 -18.08 -7.01 16.80
N PHE A 52 -16.77 -6.74 16.75
CA PHE A 52 -16.21 -5.80 15.78
C PHE A 52 -16.37 -6.27 14.32
N MET A 53 -16.34 -7.57 14.05
CA MET A 53 -16.60 -8.10 12.71
C MET A 53 -18.03 -7.84 12.25
N ASP A 54 -19.01 -7.94 13.16
CA ASP A 54 -20.44 -7.76 12.85
C ASP A 54 -20.86 -6.26 12.85
N MET A 55 -20.03 -5.36 13.39
CA MET A 55 -20.31 -3.91 13.46
C MET A 55 -20.23 -3.22 12.09
N ASP A 56 -21.16 -2.29 11.87
CA ASP A 56 -21.20 -1.46 10.66
C ASP A 56 -20.53 -0.09 10.89
N GLN A 57 -19.97 0.48 9.83
CA GLN A 57 -19.37 1.81 9.80
C GLN A 57 -20.39 2.92 10.10
N ASP A 58 -21.67 2.69 9.79
CA ASP A 58 -22.77 3.65 9.96
C ASP A 58 -23.38 3.64 11.38
N SER A 59 -22.94 2.73 12.26
CA SER A 59 -23.51 2.56 13.61
C SER A 59 -22.85 3.47 14.64
N GLU A 60 -23.20 4.77 14.62
CA GLU A 60 -22.60 5.80 15.48
C GLU A 60 -22.71 5.53 16.98
N ASP A 61 -23.85 5.01 17.45
CA ASP A 61 -24.03 4.68 18.88
C ASP A 61 -23.06 3.59 19.32
N GLU A 62 -22.89 2.54 18.52
CA GLU A 62 -21.96 1.44 18.82
C GLU A 62 -20.50 1.90 18.72
N LYS A 63 -20.18 2.77 17.75
CA LYS A 63 -18.85 3.38 17.61
C LYS A 63 -18.49 4.21 18.84
N GLN A 64 -19.41 5.03 19.34
CA GLN A 64 -19.17 5.80 20.56
C GLN A 64 -19.04 4.89 21.79
N GLN A 65 -19.89 3.87 21.89
CA GLN A 65 -19.87 2.91 22.98
C GLN A 65 -18.54 2.13 23.05
N TYR A 66 -18.03 1.62 21.92
CA TYR A 66 -16.85 0.75 21.88
C TYR A 66 -15.53 1.49 21.61
N LEU A 67 -15.54 2.81 21.40
CA LEU A 67 -14.33 3.60 21.22
C LEU A 67 -13.31 3.40 22.36
N PRO A 68 -13.68 3.41 23.66
CA PRO A 68 -12.71 3.14 24.73
C PRO A 68 -12.08 1.75 24.65
N LEU A 69 -12.84 0.74 24.20
CA LEU A 69 -12.32 -0.61 24.00
C LEU A 69 -11.37 -0.67 22.80
N ALA A 70 -11.68 0.03 21.71
CA ALA A 70 -10.82 0.12 20.54
C ALA A 70 -9.45 0.76 20.87
N LEU A 71 -9.44 1.80 21.71
CA LEU A 71 -8.22 2.42 22.22
C LEU A 71 -7.46 1.48 23.18
N HIS A 72 -8.17 0.78 24.07
CA HIS A 72 -7.57 -0.18 25.00
C HIS A 72 -6.88 -1.35 24.29
N LEU A 73 -7.49 -1.88 23.23
CA LEU A 73 -6.93 -2.99 22.43
C LEU A 73 -5.62 -2.63 21.72
N ALA A 74 -5.38 -1.34 21.47
CA ALA A 74 -4.12 -0.86 20.93
C ALA A 74 -3.03 -0.72 22.00
N SER A 75 -3.29 -0.94 23.28
CA SER A 75 -2.28 -0.77 24.34
C SER A 75 -1.10 -1.76 24.21
N GLU A 76 0.07 -1.38 24.73
CA GLU A 76 1.28 -2.22 24.70
C GLU A 76 1.08 -3.60 25.34
N PHE A 77 0.16 -3.69 26.31
CA PHE A 77 -0.27 -4.93 26.94
C PHE A 77 -0.73 -5.98 25.91
N PHE A 78 -1.45 -5.56 24.87
CA PHE A 78 -1.91 -6.43 23.80
C PHE A 78 -0.89 -6.56 22.68
N LEU A 79 -0.29 -5.45 22.24
CA LEU A 79 0.64 -5.44 21.10
C LEU A 79 1.93 -6.24 21.37
N ARG A 80 2.37 -6.28 22.63
CA ARG A 80 3.56 -7.04 23.08
C ARG A 80 3.21 -8.31 23.85
N ASN A 81 1.96 -8.76 23.81
CA ASN A 81 1.54 -9.95 24.55
C ASN A 81 2.36 -11.18 24.11
N PRO A 82 2.88 -12.02 25.03
CA PRO A 82 3.70 -13.17 24.67
C PRO A 82 2.92 -14.26 23.93
N ASN A 83 1.61 -14.36 24.12
CA ASN A 83 0.79 -15.38 23.49
C ASN A 83 0.43 -15.02 22.04
N LYS A 84 0.73 -15.94 21.10
CA LYS A 84 0.50 -15.73 19.66
C LYS A 84 -0.98 -15.59 19.28
N ASP A 85 -1.88 -16.32 19.95
CA ASP A 85 -3.30 -16.33 19.65
C ASP A 85 -3.96 -15.04 20.14
N VAL A 86 -3.54 -14.54 21.30
CA VAL A 86 -3.92 -13.20 21.79
C VAL A 86 -3.55 -12.14 20.76
N ARG A 87 -2.29 -12.11 20.32
CA ARG A 87 -1.84 -11.13 19.31
C ARG A 87 -2.63 -11.24 18.00
N LEU A 88 -2.96 -12.45 17.55
CA LEU A 88 -3.72 -12.65 16.32
C LEU A 88 -5.15 -12.11 16.45
N LEU A 89 -5.82 -12.39 17.57
CA LEU A 89 -7.17 -11.87 17.83
C LEU A 89 -7.17 -10.35 17.91
N VAL A 90 -6.18 -9.77 18.59
CA VAL A 90 -6.02 -8.30 18.67
C VAL A 90 -5.80 -7.70 17.27
N ALA A 91 -4.96 -8.32 16.43
CA ALA A 91 -4.76 -7.83 15.06
C ALA A 91 -6.05 -7.87 14.22
N CYS A 92 -6.88 -8.90 14.39
CA CYS A 92 -8.20 -8.94 13.74
C CYS A 92 -9.09 -7.80 14.23
N CYS A 93 -9.16 -7.57 15.55
CA CYS A 93 -9.92 -6.43 16.09
C CYS A 93 -9.42 -5.09 15.54
N LEU A 94 -8.10 -4.87 15.47
CA LEU A 94 -7.53 -3.62 14.96
C LEU A 94 -7.86 -3.40 13.47
N ALA A 95 -7.84 -4.46 12.66
CA ALA A 95 -8.27 -4.38 11.26
C ALA A 95 -9.76 -4.00 11.14
N ASP A 96 -10.62 -4.61 11.94
CA ASP A 96 -12.04 -4.25 11.98
C ASP A 96 -12.28 -2.82 12.52
N ILE A 97 -11.48 -2.37 13.49
CA ILE A 97 -11.55 -0.98 13.95
C ILE A 97 -11.19 -0.02 12.81
N PHE A 98 -10.16 -0.29 12.02
CA PHE A 98 -9.88 0.54 10.84
C PHE A 98 -11.03 0.52 9.82
N ARG A 99 -11.71 -0.62 9.65
CA ARG A 99 -12.92 -0.74 8.80
C ARG A 99 -14.08 0.12 9.31
N ILE A 100 -14.42 -0.01 10.59
CA ILE A 100 -15.60 0.62 11.22
C ILE A 100 -15.44 2.14 11.33
N TYR A 101 -14.23 2.62 11.60
CA TYR A 101 -13.98 4.04 11.82
C TYR A 101 -13.47 4.74 10.56
N ALA A 102 -13.38 4.06 9.41
CA ALA A 102 -13.06 4.73 8.17
C ALA A 102 -14.04 5.91 7.91
N PRO A 103 -13.61 7.02 7.29
CA PRO A 103 -12.24 7.31 6.85
C PRO A 103 -11.29 7.77 7.98
N GLU A 104 -11.80 8.13 9.16
CA GLU A 104 -11.03 8.72 10.26
C GLU A 104 -10.79 7.71 11.38
N ALA A 105 -9.61 7.08 11.39
CA ALA A 105 -9.25 6.13 12.43
C ALA A 105 -9.23 6.77 13.84
N PRO A 106 -9.59 6.03 14.90
CA PRO A 106 -9.70 6.57 16.25
C PRO A 106 -8.33 6.87 16.91
N TYR A 107 -7.22 6.52 16.23
CA TYR A 107 -5.87 6.67 16.75
C TYR A 107 -5.23 7.95 16.20
N THR A 108 -5.05 8.95 17.06
CA THR A 108 -4.53 10.27 16.65
C THR A 108 -3.01 10.40 16.72
N SER A 109 -2.33 9.50 17.43
CA SER A 109 -0.87 9.53 17.58
C SER A 109 -0.19 8.81 16.42
N HIS A 110 0.72 9.50 15.73
CA HIS A 110 1.53 8.94 14.65
C HIS A 110 2.37 7.74 15.11
N ASP A 111 3.04 7.87 16.27
CA ASP A 111 3.79 6.77 16.88
C ASP A 111 2.90 5.56 17.15
N LYS A 112 1.66 5.82 17.61
CA LYS A 112 0.73 4.74 17.91
C LYS A 112 0.26 4.00 16.65
N LEU A 113 -0.05 4.74 15.59
CA LEU A 113 -0.39 4.17 14.29
C LEU A 113 0.79 3.35 13.74
N LYS A 114 2.02 3.88 13.82
CA LYS A 114 3.24 3.16 13.43
C LYS A 114 3.35 1.82 14.18
N ASP A 115 3.23 1.83 15.51
CA ASP A 115 3.30 0.62 16.33
C ASP A 115 2.23 -0.41 15.96
N ILE A 116 0.99 0.03 15.70
CA ILE A 116 -0.13 -0.82 15.27
C ILE A 116 0.17 -1.47 13.92
N PHE A 117 0.61 -0.71 12.91
CA PHE A 117 0.86 -1.27 11.59
C PHE A 117 2.08 -2.20 11.57
N LEU A 118 3.16 -1.88 12.29
CA LEU A 118 4.30 -2.79 12.47
C LEU A 118 3.88 -4.06 13.26
N PHE A 119 2.98 -3.92 14.23
CA PHE A 119 2.37 -5.07 14.90
C PHE A 119 1.56 -5.93 13.92
N ILE A 120 0.65 -5.36 13.14
CA ILE A 120 -0.16 -6.09 12.16
C ILE A 120 0.74 -6.78 11.13
N THR A 121 1.76 -6.10 10.61
CA THR A 121 2.76 -6.66 9.70
C THR A 121 3.42 -7.91 10.28
N ARG A 122 3.83 -7.88 11.57
CA ARG A 122 4.40 -9.06 12.23
C ARG A 122 3.42 -10.23 12.28
N GLN A 123 2.13 -9.97 12.39
CA GLN A 123 1.10 -11.01 12.41
C GLN A 123 0.87 -11.64 11.04
N LEU A 124 1.07 -10.91 9.94
CA LEU A 124 1.01 -11.46 8.59
C LEU A 124 2.06 -12.55 8.31
N LYS A 125 3.12 -12.66 9.14
CA LYS A 125 4.04 -13.81 9.10
C LYS A 125 3.34 -15.15 9.29
N GLY A 126 2.23 -15.18 10.04
CA GLY A 126 1.46 -16.41 10.24
C GLY A 126 0.79 -16.97 8.98
N LEU A 127 0.78 -16.22 7.87
CA LEU A 127 0.32 -16.72 6.58
C LEU A 127 1.24 -17.79 5.98
N GLU A 128 2.50 -17.89 6.41
CA GLU A 128 3.45 -18.87 5.88
C GLU A 128 2.94 -20.32 6.06
N ASP A 129 2.37 -20.64 7.23
CA ASP A 129 1.86 -21.97 7.56
C ASP A 129 0.37 -22.12 7.20
N THR A 130 0.12 -22.54 5.96
CA THR A 130 -1.23 -22.82 5.45
C THR A 130 -1.95 -24.00 6.10
N LYS A 131 -1.22 -24.85 6.85
CA LYS A 131 -1.77 -26.03 7.52
C LYS A 131 -2.15 -25.73 8.97
N SER A 132 -1.76 -24.56 9.49
CA SER A 132 -2.10 -24.12 10.83
C SER A 132 -3.63 -24.03 11.00
N PRO A 133 -4.18 -24.50 12.14
CA PRO A 133 -5.59 -24.31 12.45
C PRO A 133 -5.98 -22.83 12.60
N GLN A 134 -5.00 -21.94 12.78
CA GLN A 134 -5.21 -20.49 12.82
C GLN A 134 -5.15 -19.82 11.43
N PHE A 135 -4.80 -20.54 10.35
CA PHE A 135 -4.59 -19.95 9.02
C PHE A 135 -5.77 -19.11 8.53
N ASN A 136 -7.00 -19.58 8.73
CA ASN A 136 -8.21 -18.84 8.32
C ASN A 136 -8.33 -17.46 8.98
N ARG A 137 -7.79 -17.28 10.19
CA ARG A 137 -7.76 -15.97 10.87
C ARG A 137 -6.69 -15.06 10.29
N TYR A 138 -5.52 -15.59 9.95
CA TYR A 138 -4.50 -14.82 9.23
C TYR A 138 -4.98 -14.41 7.84
N PHE A 139 -5.70 -15.30 7.15
CA PHE A 139 -6.33 -14.99 5.87
C PHE A 139 -7.38 -13.89 6.00
N TYR A 140 -8.27 -13.99 7.00
CA TYR A 140 -9.25 -12.93 7.31
C TYR A 140 -8.57 -11.59 7.56
N LEU A 141 -7.50 -11.56 8.36
CA LEU A 141 -6.73 -10.35 8.62
C LEU A 141 -6.21 -9.73 7.32
N LEU A 142 -5.58 -10.52 6.45
CA LEU A 142 -5.10 -10.05 5.14
C LEU A 142 -6.24 -9.54 4.24
N GLU A 143 -7.33 -10.29 4.14
CA GLU A 143 -8.49 -9.96 3.32
C GLU A 143 -9.09 -8.61 3.74
N ASN A 144 -9.29 -8.41 5.05
CA ASN A 144 -9.82 -7.18 5.62
C ASN A 144 -8.90 -5.98 5.33
N LEU A 145 -7.59 -6.10 5.62
CA LEU A 145 -6.61 -5.04 5.36
C LEU A 145 -6.53 -4.66 3.88
N ALA A 146 -6.59 -5.64 2.98
CA ALA A 146 -6.56 -5.41 1.54
C ALA A 146 -7.84 -4.74 1.04
N TRP A 147 -9.01 -5.14 1.56
CA TRP A 147 -10.30 -4.58 1.16
C TRP A 147 -10.48 -3.13 1.66
N VAL A 148 -10.16 -2.86 2.93
CA VAL A 148 -10.23 -1.51 3.53
C VAL A 148 -9.11 -0.62 3.01
N LYS A 149 -8.02 -1.21 2.50
CA LYS A 149 -6.76 -0.52 2.19
C LYS A 149 -6.18 0.21 3.40
N SER A 150 -6.26 -0.42 4.58
CA SER A 150 -5.93 0.24 5.87
C SER A 150 -4.51 0.81 5.91
N TYR A 151 -3.55 0.22 5.20
CA TYR A 151 -2.18 0.73 5.16
C TYR A 151 -2.04 2.09 4.47
N ASN A 152 -3.03 2.57 3.70
CA ASN A 152 -2.99 3.91 3.11
C ASN A 152 -3.03 5.01 4.19
N ILE A 153 -3.55 4.72 5.39
CA ILE A 153 -3.47 5.63 6.56
C ILE A 153 -2.01 5.98 6.88
N CYS A 154 -1.07 5.06 6.58
CA CYS A 154 0.34 5.31 6.85
C CYS A 154 0.93 6.44 6.01
N PHE A 155 0.31 6.89 4.90
CA PHE A 155 0.87 7.97 4.07
C PHE A 155 1.04 9.29 4.84
N GLU A 156 0.24 9.52 5.88
CA GLU A 156 0.32 10.72 6.72
C GLU A 156 1.44 10.65 7.79
N LEU A 157 2.11 9.49 7.92
CA LEU A 157 3.17 9.26 8.91
C LEU A 157 4.55 9.62 8.34
N GLU A 158 5.39 10.25 9.16
CA GLU A 158 6.76 10.65 8.77
C GLU A 158 7.64 9.43 8.39
N ASP A 159 7.50 8.30 9.11
CA ASP A 159 8.27 7.07 8.89
C ASP A 159 7.50 5.98 8.12
N CYS A 160 6.54 6.37 7.27
CA CYS A 160 5.68 5.43 6.55
C CYS A 160 6.44 4.39 5.71
N ASN A 161 7.60 4.77 5.18
CA ASN A 161 8.44 3.89 4.37
C ASN A 161 8.94 2.66 5.13
N GLU A 162 9.29 2.80 6.41
CA GLU A 162 9.74 1.67 7.24
C GLU A 162 8.64 0.60 7.33
N ILE A 163 7.39 1.06 7.52
CA ILE A 163 6.21 0.20 7.59
C ILE A 163 6.00 -0.54 6.26
N PHE A 164 6.05 0.18 5.14
CA PHE A 164 5.84 -0.40 3.82
C PHE A 164 6.95 -1.39 3.44
N ILE A 165 8.21 -1.06 3.70
CA ILE A 165 9.35 -1.95 3.45
C ILE A 165 9.20 -3.24 4.26
N GLN A 166 8.83 -3.13 5.54
CA GLN A 166 8.63 -4.31 6.38
C GLN A 166 7.44 -5.15 5.92
N LEU A 167 6.34 -4.51 5.49
CA LEU A 167 5.18 -5.20 4.92
C LEU A 167 5.57 -5.97 3.67
N PHE A 168 6.24 -5.33 2.71
CA PHE A 168 6.63 -5.95 1.44
C PHE A 168 7.57 -7.13 1.66
N ARG A 169 8.61 -6.95 2.49
CA ARG A 169 9.53 -8.04 2.88
C ARG A 169 8.78 -9.19 3.55
N THR A 170 7.79 -8.89 4.39
CA THR A 170 6.96 -9.91 5.03
C THR A 170 6.15 -10.68 3.99
N LEU A 171 5.41 -9.99 3.12
CA LEU A 171 4.57 -10.65 2.11
C LEU A 171 5.39 -11.50 1.12
N PHE A 172 6.55 -11.00 0.68
CA PHE A 172 7.45 -11.76 -0.19
C PHE A 172 8.11 -12.96 0.52
N SER A 173 8.34 -12.90 1.83
CA SER A 173 8.91 -14.04 2.57
C SER A 173 7.89 -15.13 2.88
N VAL A 174 6.63 -14.77 3.17
CA VAL A 174 5.61 -15.77 3.54
C VAL A 174 5.03 -16.51 2.33
N ILE A 175 4.94 -15.84 1.16
CA ILE A 175 4.27 -16.41 -0.01
C ILE A 175 4.94 -17.71 -0.47
N ASN A 176 4.14 -18.76 -0.62
CA ASN A 176 4.60 -20.09 -1.00
C ASN A 176 3.56 -20.85 -1.83
N ASN A 177 3.94 -22.03 -2.31
CA ASN A 177 3.16 -22.84 -3.25
C ASN A 177 1.90 -23.46 -2.64
N SER A 178 1.73 -23.39 -1.32
CA SER A 178 0.53 -23.87 -0.63
C SER A 178 -0.59 -22.83 -0.59
N HIS A 179 -0.29 -21.57 -0.94
CA HIS A 179 -1.30 -20.51 -1.01
C HIS A 179 -2.21 -20.68 -2.22
N ASN A 180 -3.51 -20.50 -1.99
CA ASN A 180 -4.48 -20.43 -3.08
C ASN A 180 -4.41 -19.05 -3.79
N LYS A 181 -5.08 -18.95 -4.93
CA LYS A 181 -5.12 -17.70 -5.72
C LYS A 181 -5.72 -16.52 -4.96
N LYS A 182 -6.67 -16.73 -4.04
CA LYS A 182 -7.28 -15.63 -3.27
C LYS A 182 -6.27 -14.95 -2.36
N VAL A 183 -5.47 -15.73 -1.63
CA VAL A 183 -4.37 -15.20 -0.79
C VAL A 183 -3.43 -14.34 -1.63
N GLN A 184 -3.00 -14.85 -2.79
CA GLN A 184 -2.13 -14.12 -3.70
C GLN A 184 -2.76 -12.81 -4.20
N MET A 185 -4.06 -12.82 -4.51
CA MET A 185 -4.77 -11.61 -4.94
C MET A 185 -4.86 -10.57 -3.82
N HIS A 186 -5.20 -10.94 -2.59
CA HIS A 186 -5.26 -9.97 -1.48
C HIS A 186 -3.87 -9.39 -1.14
N MET A 187 -2.82 -10.20 -1.17
CA MET A 187 -1.44 -9.69 -1.04
C MET A 187 -1.12 -8.68 -2.14
N LEU A 188 -1.48 -9.02 -3.38
CA LEU A 188 -1.25 -8.17 -4.54
C LEU A 188 -2.07 -6.87 -4.49
N ASP A 189 -3.34 -6.92 -4.09
CA ASP A 189 -4.24 -5.77 -3.95
C ASP A 189 -3.69 -4.80 -2.89
N LEU A 190 -3.30 -5.32 -1.73
CA LEU A 190 -2.71 -4.53 -0.64
C LEU A 190 -1.43 -3.82 -1.09
N MET A 191 -0.49 -4.55 -1.70
CA MET A 191 0.77 -3.97 -2.18
C MET A 191 0.56 -2.98 -3.33
N SER A 192 -0.40 -3.24 -4.21
CA SER A 192 -0.69 -2.36 -5.35
C SER A 192 -1.31 -1.04 -4.88
N SER A 193 -2.19 -1.09 -3.89
CA SER A 193 -2.78 0.10 -3.26
C SER A 193 -1.69 1.08 -2.80
N ILE A 194 -0.68 0.56 -2.08
CA ILE A 194 0.42 1.37 -1.55
C ILE A 194 1.23 2.04 -2.67
N ILE A 195 1.55 1.30 -3.75
CA ILE A 195 2.33 1.87 -4.86
C ILE A 195 1.52 2.88 -5.68
N MET A 196 0.24 2.61 -5.90
CA MET A 196 -0.59 3.42 -6.80
C MET A 196 -1.11 4.70 -6.14
N GLU A 197 -1.36 4.67 -4.84
CA GLU A 197 -1.97 5.78 -4.10
C GLU A 197 -0.96 6.60 -3.30
N GLY A 198 0.28 6.14 -3.16
CA GLY A 198 1.35 6.88 -2.48
C GLY A 198 2.06 7.91 -3.36
N ASP A 199 2.70 8.90 -2.74
CA ASP A 199 3.41 10.00 -3.41
C ASP A 199 4.72 9.59 -4.10
N GLY A 200 5.21 8.37 -3.84
CA GLY A 200 6.39 7.83 -4.49
C GLY A 200 6.90 6.55 -3.83
N VAL A 201 7.72 5.81 -4.58
CA VAL A 201 8.38 4.59 -4.10
C VAL A 201 9.84 4.90 -3.80
N THR A 202 10.26 4.72 -2.55
CA THR A 202 11.67 4.85 -2.16
C THR A 202 12.53 3.76 -2.77
N GLN A 203 13.84 4.02 -2.90
CA GLN A 203 14.77 3.04 -3.47
C GLN A 203 14.77 1.72 -2.68
N GLU A 204 14.74 1.77 -1.35
CA GLU A 204 14.72 0.54 -0.53
C GLU A 204 13.43 -0.27 -0.71
N LEU A 205 12.27 0.41 -0.83
CA LEU A 205 11.01 -0.26 -1.15
C LEU A 205 11.04 -0.88 -2.55
N LEU A 206 11.58 -0.16 -3.54
CA LEU A 206 11.78 -0.69 -4.89
C LEU A 206 12.69 -1.91 -4.88
N ASP A 207 13.78 -1.86 -4.12
CA ASP A 207 14.73 -2.98 -3.99
C ASP A 207 14.06 -4.21 -3.38
N SER A 208 13.17 -4.01 -2.41
CA SER A 208 12.39 -5.11 -1.81
C SER A 208 11.49 -5.84 -2.82
N ILE A 209 11.13 -5.19 -3.94
CA ILE A 209 10.38 -5.77 -5.05
C ILE A 209 11.35 -6.42 -6.05
N LEU A 210 12.34 -5.65 -6.53
CA LEU A 210 13.24 -6.06 -7.62
C LEU A 210 14.16 -7.22 -7.25
N ILE A 211 14.54 -7.38 -5.99
CA ILE A 211 15.36 -8.51 -5.53
C ILE A 211 14.73 -9.87 -5.89
N ASN A 212 13.40 -9.97 -5.90
CA ASN A 212 12.67 -11.19 -6.24
C ASN A 212 12.77 -11.57 -7.73
N LEU A 213 13.24 -10.66 -8.58
CA LEU A 213 13.45 -10.91 -10.01
C LEU A 213 14.83 -11.49 -10.33
N ILE A 214 15.79 -11.38 -9.41
CA ILE A 214 17.14 -11.88 -9.62
C ILE A 214 17.12 -13.41 -9.76
N PRO A 215 17.87 -13.99 -10.73
CA PRO A 215 17.86 -15.43 -10.98
C PRO A 215 18.07 -16.29 -9.71
N ALA A 216 18.99 -15.89 -8.83
CA ALA A 216 19.25 -16.58 -7.57
C ALA A 216 18.00 -16.64 -6.67
N HIS A 217 17.30 -15.52 -6.49
CA HIS A 217 16.07 -15.45 -5.68
C HIS A 217 14.89 -16.13 -6.36
N LYS A 218 14.73 -15.95 -7.68
CA LYS A 218 13.69 -16.60 -8.49
C LYS A 218 13.75 -18.12 -8.40
N ASN A 219 14.95 -18.69 -8.38
CA ASN A 219 15.16 -20.13 -8.26
C ASN A 219 14.84 -20.66 -6.85
N LEU A 220 15.03 -19.83 -5.81
CA LEU A 220 14.70 -20.18 -4.43
C LEU A 220 13.20 -20.13 -4.15
N ASN A 221 12.53 -19.06 -4.58
CA ASN A 221 11.09 -18.89 -4.38
C ASN A 221 10.40 -18.34 -5.63
N LYS A 222 9.86 -19.24 -6.44
CA LYS A 222 9.07 -18.89 -7.63
C LYS A 222 7.80 -18.12 -7.31
N GLN A 223 7.20 -18.32 -6.13
CA GLN A 223 5.96 -17.63 -5.78
C GLN A 223 6.20 -16.16 -5.45
N SER A 224 7.31 -15.82 -4.79
CA SER A 224 7.73 -14.42 -4.60
C SER A 224 8.01 -13.73 -5.94
N PHE A 225 8.65 -14.44 -6.88
CA PHE A 225 8.82 -13.95 -8.26
C PHE A 225 7.49 -13.70 -8.96
N ASP A 226 6.55 -14.65 -8.91
CA ASP A 226 5.24 -14.53 -9.58
C ASP A 226 4.40 -13.40 -8.94
N LEU A 227 4.49 -13.19 -7.62
CA LEU A 227 3.87 -12.07 -6.92
C LEU A 227 4.49 -10.73 -7.35
N ALA A 228 5.83 -10.62 -7.39
CA ALA A 228 6.53 -9.41 -7.83
C ALA A 228 6.19 -9.06 -9.28
N LYS A 229 6.15 -10.07 -10.15
CA LYS A 229 5.71 -9.94 -11.54
C LYS A 229 4.26 -9.44 -11.63
N GLY A 230 3.35 -9.99 -10.83
CA GLY A 230 1.96 -9.53 -10.75
C GLY A 230 1.88 -8.06 -10.34
N LEU A 231 2.68 -7.68 -9.34
CA LEU A 231 2.73 -6.33 -8.80
C LEU A 231 3.20 -5.32 -9.84
N LEU A 232 4.36 -5.56 -10.44
CA LEU A 232 4.95 -4.69 -11.45
C LEU A 232 4.02 -4.48 -12.66
N LYS A 233 3.27 -5.52 -13.07
CA LYS A 233 2.29 -5.39 -14.15
C LYS A 233 1.12 -4.50 -13.76
N ARG A 234 0.62 -4.62 -12.54
CA ARG A 234 -0.54 -3.86 -12.07
C ARG A 234 -0.19 -2.39 -11.81
N THR A 235 1.04 -2.12 -11.40
CA THR A 235 1.49 -0.79 -10.99
C THR A 235 2.39 -0.09 -12.02
N VAL A 236 2.43 -0.59 -13.26
CA VAL A 236 3.33 -0.12 -14.33
C VAL A 236 3.30 1.39 -14.54
N GLN A 237 2.12 2.02 -14.41
CA GLN A 237 1.96 3.46 -14.64
C GLN A 237 2.66 4.32 -13.58
N THR A 238 2.83 3.80 -12.37
CA THR A 238 3.45 4.52 -11.25
C THR A 238 4.90 4.08 -11.06
N ILE A 239 5.18 2.77 -11.12
CA ILE A 239 6.50 2.22 -10.78
C ILE A 239 7.54 2.41 -11.88
N GLU A 240 7.14 2.64 -13.13
CA GLU A 240 8.05 2.84 -14.27
C GLU A 240 9.02 4.00 -14.03
N ALA A 241 8.54 5.14 -13.51
CA ALA A 241 9.38 6.30 -13.25
C ALA A 241 10.45 6.01 -12.18
N CYS A 242 10.09 5.24 -11.15
CA CYS A 242 11.02 4.80 -10.09
C CYS A 242 12.09 3.85 -10.65
N ILE A 243 11.68 2.87 -11.45
CA ILE A 243 12.59 1.95 -12.15
C ILE A 243 13.51 2.72 -13.10
N ALA A 244 12.98 3.69 -13.82
CA ALA A 244 13.76 4.52 -14.73
C ALA A 244 14.79 5.37 -13.97
N ASN A 245 14.42 5.95 -12.84
CA ASN A 245 15.36 6.67 -11.99
C ASN A 245 16.47 5.75 -11.47
N PHE A 246 16.13 4.55 -10.98
CA PHE A 246 17.12 3.56 -10.53
C PHE A 246 18.16 3.26 -11.63
N PHE A 247 17.71 2.92 -12.84
CA PHE A 247 18.63 2.64 -13.94
C PHE A 247 19.42 3.87 -14.39
N ASN A 248 18.83 5.07 -14.36
CA ASN A 248 19.56 6.31 -14.62
C ASN A 248 20.74 6.49 -13.65
N GLN A 249 20.49 6.31 -12.35
CA GLN A 249 21.53 6.46 -11.32
C GLN A 249 22.66 5.44 -11.52
N VAL A 250 22.33 4.17 -11.77
CA VAL A 250 23.33 3.10 -11.88
C VAL A 250 24.02 3.09 -13.25
N LEU A 251 23.27 3.15 -14.35
CA LEU A 251 23.83 3.00 -15.70
C LEU A 251 24.42 4.30 -16.25
N VAL A 252 23.75 5.44 -16.07
CA VAL A 252 24.18 6.71 -16.67
C VAL A 252 25.17 7.42 -15.75
N LEU A 253 24.81 7.57 -14.48
CA LEU A 253 25.63 8.30 -13.50
C LEU A 253 26.71 7.43 -12.85
N GLY A 254 26.67 6.10 -13.02
CA GLY A 254 27.66 5.18 -12.47
C GLY A 254 27.61 5.06 -10.94
N ARG A 255 26.49 5.44 -10.31
CA ARG A 255 26.33 5.41 -8.84
C ARG A 255 25.86 4.02 -8.39
N SER A 256 26.78 3.08 -8.30
CA SER A 256 26.49 1.72 -7.81
C SER A 256 26.10 1.68 -6.33
N SER A 257 26.54 2.65 -5.51
CA SER A 257 26.22 2.72 -4.09
C SER A 257 24.76 3.05 -3.76
N VAL A 258 23.91 3.27 -4.77
CA VAL A 258 22.48 3.56 -4.59
C VAL A 258 21.69 2.31 -4.21
N SER A 259 22.18 1.12 -4.58
CA SER A 259 21.50 -0.15 -4.31
C SER A 259 22.46 -1.33 -4.47
N ASP A 260 22.31 -2.33 -3.60
CA ASP A 260 22.99 -3.62 -3.71
C ASP A 260 22.58 -4.40 -4.98
N LEU A 261 21.44 -4.03 -5.59
CA LEU A 261 20.98 -4.63 -6.85
C LEU A 261 21.72 -4.08 -8.09
N SER A 262 22.63 -3.11 -7.91
CA SER A 262 23.37 -2.49 -9.01
C SER A 262 24.22 -3.49 -9.80
N GLU A 263 24.70 -4.57 -9.17
CA GLU A 263 25.45 -5.65 -9.82
C GLU A 263 24.56 -6.52 -10.73
N HIS A 264 23.25 -6.53 -10.49
CA HIS A 264 22.26 -7.37 -11.17
C HIS A 264 21.45 -6.63 -12.24
N VAL A 265 21.85 -5.40 -12.60
CA VAL A 265 21.08 -4.53 -13.51
C VAL A 265 20.70 -5.19 -14.83
N PHE A 266 21.58 -5.99 -15.44
CA PHE A 266 21.28 -6.65 -16.72
C PHE A 266 20.27 -7.79 -16.57
N ASP A 267 20.35 -8.55 -15.48
CA ASP A 267 19.37 -9.59 -15.17
C ASP A 267 17.99 -8.95 -14.94
N LEU A 268 17.96 -7.86 -14.18
CA LEU A 268 16.74 -7.09 -13.93
C LEU A 268 16.14 -6.54 -15.21
N ILE A 269 16.94 -5.95 -16.11
CA ILE A 269 16.47 -5.46 -17.41
C ILE A 269 15.84 -6.60 -18.23
N GLN A 270 16.46 -7.77 -18.26
CA GLN A 270 15.94 -8.90 -19.01
C GLN A 270 14.59 -9.37 -18.46
N GLU A 271 14.48 -9.53 -17.14
CA GLU A 271 13.26 -9.97 -16.48
C GLU A 271 12.15 -8.92 -16.56
N LEU A 272 12.45 -7.64 -16.31
CA LEU A 272 11.48 -6.54 -16.45
C LEU A 272 10.93 -6.45 -17.88
N PHE A 273 11.80 -6.57 -18.89
CA PHE A 273 11.36 -6.60 -20.29
C PHE A 273 10.45 -7.79 -20.61
N ALA A 274 10.71 -8.95 -20.00
CA ALA A 274 9.89 -10.14 -20.16
C ALA A 274 8.54 -10.04 -19.42
N ILE A 275 8.49 -9.29 -18.31
CA ILE A 275 7.28 -9.00 -17.55
C ILE A 275 6.39 -8.04 -18.33
N ASP A 276 6.86 -6.82 -18.57
CA ASP A 276 6.19 -5.79 -19.36
C ASP A 276 7.25 -4.80 -19.91
N PRO A 277 7.43 -4.70 -21.23
CA PRO A 277 8.35 -3.75 -21.84
C PRO A 277 8.09 -2.28 -21.47
N HIS A 278 6.87 -1.91 -21.07
CA HIS A 278 6.58 -0.54 -20.64
C HIS A 278 7.34 -0.16 -19.37
N LEU A 279 7.72 -1.12 -18.52
CA LEU A 279 8.55 -0.88 -17.32
C LEU A 279 9.94 -0.31 -17.64
N LEU A 280 10.38 -0.39 -18.90
CA LEU A 280 11.70 0.06 -19.34
C LEU A 280 11.62 1.14 -20.41
N LEU A 281 10.44 1.70 -20.67
CA LEU A 281 10.21 2.59 -21.80
C LEU A 281 11.14 3.82 -21.77
N SER A 282 11.31 4.44 -20.60
CA SER A 282 12.21 5.59 -20.42
C SER A 282 13.69 5.23 -20.39
N VAL A 283 14.01 3.95 -20.15
CA VAL A 283 15.39 3.45 -19.99
C VAL A 283 15.96 2.93 -21.31
N MET A 284 15.12 2.50 -22.25
CA MET A 284 15.56 1.99 -23.56
C MET A 284 16.53 2.92 -24.31
N PRO A 285 16.32 4.25 -24.39
CA PRO A 285 17.26 5.14 -25.07
C PRO A 285 18.66 5.14 -24.41
N GLN A 286 18.71 5.03 -23.08
CA GLN A 286 19.96 5.03 -22.31
C GLN A 286 20.72 3.71 -22.52
N LEU A 287 20.00 2.59 -22.58
CA LEU A 287 20.56 1.28 -22.89
C LEU A 287 21.15 1.26 -24.30
N GLU A 288 20.44 1.83 -25.29
CA GLU A 288 20.96 1.95 -26.65
C GLU A 288 22.24 2.78 -26.71
N PHE A 289 22.31 3.90 -25.98
CA PHE A 289 23.51 4.74 -25.91
C PHE A 289 24.71 4.01 -25.30
N LYS A 290 24.52 3.35 -24.15
CA LYS A 290 25.57 2.54 -23.51
C LYS A 290 26.04 1.37 -24.37
N LEU A 291 25.14 0.71 -25.09
CA LEU A 291 25.48 -0.38 -26.00
C LEU A 291 26.24 0.09 -27.24
N LYS A 292 25.96 1.30 -27.76
CA LYS A 292 26.66 1.88 -28.91
C LYS A 292 28.06 2.41 -28.57
N ASN A 293 28.28 2.84 -27.33
CA ASN A 293 29.56 3.44 -26.91
C ASN A 293 30.62 2.41 -26.43
N ARG A 294 30.30 1.11 -26.41
CA ARG A 294 31.23 0.04 -25.99
C ARG A 294 32.09 -0.46 -27.18
N ASN A 295 33.11 0.31 -27.54
CA ASN A 295 34.15 -0.06 -28.54
C ASN A 295 35.46 -0.59 -27.90
N LYS A 296 35.44 -1.16 -26.70
CA LYS A 296 36.60 -1.89 -26.13
C LYS A 296 36.19 -3.29 -25.65
N PRO A 297 36.94 -4.35 -25.99
CA PRO A 297 36.57 -5.72 -25.66
C PRO A 297 37.07 -6.05 -24.25
N ASP A 298 36.30 -5.67 -23.23
CA ASP A 298 36.45 -6.28 -21.91
C ASP A 298 35.60 -7.56 -21.88
N ASN A 299 36.29 -8.69 -21.83
CA ASN A 299 35.83 -10.08 -21.97
C ASN A 299 34.79 -10.59 -20.94
N CYS A 300 33.95 -9.75 -20.33
CA CYS A 300 32.96 -10.20 -19.32
C CYS A 300 31.48 -10.09 -19.75
N PHE A 301 31.14 -9.41 -20.84
CA PHE A 301 29.73 -9.10 -21.13
C PHE A 301 29.33 -9.39 -22.58
N GLN A 302 29.14 -10.67 -22.90
CA GLN A 302 28.27 -11.03 -24.02
C GLN A 302 26.82 -10.91 -23.56
N LEU A 303 26.27 -9.68 -23.58
CA LEU A 303 24.84 -9.55 -23.83
C LEU A 303 24.60 -10.18 -25.21
N ARG A 304 24.25 -11.47 -25.25
CA ARG A 304 23.52 -11.99 -26.40
C ARG A 304 22.30 -11.09 -26.51
N ARG A 305 22.25 -10.22 -27.51
CA ARG A 305 21.03 -9.48 -27.85
C ARG A 305 19.89 -10.49 -27.75
N PRO A 306 18.94 -10.33 -26.82
CA PRO A 306 17.78 -11.21 -26.81
C PRO A 306 17.21 -11.17 -28.22
N LYS A 307 17.02 -12.32 -28.89
CA LYS A 307 16.47 -12.33 -30.26
C LYS A 307 15.17 -11.51 -30.33
N SER A 308 14.42 -11.44 -29.22
CA SER A 308 13.26 -10.58 -28.98
C SER A 308 13.55 -9.07 -29.11
N TRP A 309 14.70 -8.56 -28.67
CA TRP A 309 15.09 -7.14 -28.82
C TRP A 309 15.35 -6.77 -30.29
N SER A 310 15.98 -7.66 -31.06
CA SER A 310 16.27 -7.40 -32.48
C SER A 310 14.99 -7.46 -33.35
N LEU A 311 14.04 -8.32 -32.99
CA LEU A 311 12.74 -8.42 -33.67
C LEU A 311 11.82 -7.24 -33.34
N ARG A 312 11.84 -6.73 -32.10
CA ARG A 312 10.95 -5.64 -31.67
C ARG A 312 11.54 -4.23 -31.82
N ALA A 313 12.86 -4.06 -31.83
CA ALA A 313 13.48 -2.79 -32.24
C ALA A 313 13.16 -2.43 -33.70
N LYS A 314 12.93 -3.43 -34.56
CA LYS A 314 12.37 -3.24 -35.90
C LYS A 314 10.88 -2.85 -35.90
N ALA A 315 10.14 -3.20 -34.85
CA ALA A 315 8.73 -2.82 -34.64
C ALA A 315 8.55 -1.51 -33.85
N GLY A 316 9.59 -1.01 -33.17
CA GLY A 316 9.61 0.25 -32.42
C GLY A 316 9.16 1.49 -33.21
N PRO A 317 9.46 1.63 -34.53
CA PRO A 317 8.91 2.71 -35.34
C PRO A 317 7.39 2.63 -35.52
N GLU A 318 6.82 1.43 -35.59
CA GLU A 318 5.38 1.22 -35.68
C GLU A 318 4.68 1.44 -34.33
N PHE A 319 5.34 1.07 -33.22
CA PHE A 319 4.84 1.29 -31.87
C PHE A 319 4.76 2.79 -31.53
N LYS A 320 5.83 3.55 -31.83
CA LYS A 320 5.83 5.02 -31.72
C LYS A 320 4.78 5.70 -32.61
N LYS A 321 4.48 5.12 -33.79
CA LYS A 321 3.39 5.60 -34.66
C LYS A 321 2.02 5.31 -34.06
N LYS A 322 1.82 4.15 -33.43
CA LYS A 322 0.55 3.75 -32.79
C LYS A 322 0.26 4.59 -31.55
N GLU A 323 1.28 4.84 -30.72
CA GLU A 323 1.22 5.71 -29.54
C GLU A 323 0.99 7.18 -29.92
N LYS A 324 1.63 7.69 -30.99
CA LYS A 324 1.35 9.03 -31.53
C LYS A 324 -0.07 9.14 -32.09
N LYS A 325 -0.62 8.06 -32.66
CA LYS A 325 -1.98 7.99 -33.21
C LYS A 325 -3.04 7.91 -32.09
N GLU A 326 -2.75 7.24 -30.98
CA GLU A 326 -3.61 7.21 -29.79
C GLU A 326 -3.57 8.53 -29.02
N ARG A 327 -2.39 9.16 -28.88
CA ARG A 327 -2.27 10.53 -28.34
C ARG A 327 -3.02 11.57 -29.19
N LEU A 328 -2.92 11.50 -30.52
CA LEU A 328 -3.72 12.38 -31.40
C LEU A 328 -5.23 12.13 -31.26
N ARG A 329 -5.66 10.87 -31.14
CA ARG A 329 -7.08 10.53 -30.92
C ARG A 329 -7.60 11.06 -29.58
N ALA A 330 -6.79 11.00 -28.53
CA ALA A 330 -7.14 11.56 -27.22
C ALA A 330 -7.22 13.10 -27.22
N SER A 331 -6.42 13.78 -28.07
CA SER A 331 -6.48 15.25 -28.23
C SER A 331 -7.67 15.74 -29.07
N VAL A 332 -8.20 14.92 -29.98
CA VAL A 332 -9.36 15.29 -30.83
C VAL A 332 -10.69 15.22 -30.07
N ILE A 333 -10.75 14.51 -28.94
CA ILE A 333 -11.97 14.38 -28.11
C ILE A 333 -12.09 15.53 -27.09
N ARG A 334 -11.09 16.42 -26.97
CA ARG A 334 -11.17 17.65 -26.17
C ARG A 334 -11.11 18.90 -27.06
N GLN A 335 -12.20 19.18 -27.77
CA GLN A 335 -12.51 20.55 -28.16
C GLN A 335 -13.90 20.91 -27.61
N PRO A 336 -14.08 22.07 -26.96
CA PRO A 336 -15.40 22.54 -26.57
C PRO A 336 -16.13 23.03 -27.84
N GLU A 337 -17.34 22.51 -28.08
CA GLU A 337 -18.26 23.09 -29.06
C GLU A 337 -18.57 24.54 -28.66
N ASN A 338 -18.04 25.48 -29.44
CA ASN A 338 -18.35 26.89 -29.32
C ASN A 338 -19.48 27.18 -30.32
N ASN A 339 -20.72 27.23 -29.84
CA ASN A 339 -21.88 27.62 -30.64
C ASN A 339 -22.32 29.04 -30.26
N PRO A 340 -22.39 30.01 -31.19
CA PRO A 340 -22.78 31.38 -30.86
C PRO A 340 -24.30 31.53 -30.70
N GLN A 341 -24.73 32.13 -29.58
CA GLN A 341 -26.11 32.59 -29.39
C GLN A 341 -26.34 33.95 -30.07
N PRO A 342 -27.52 34.22 -30.67
CA PRO A 342 -27.95 35.56 -31.02
C PRO A 342 -28.79 36.21 -29.90
N LEU A 343 -28.52 37.50 -29.63
CA LEU A 343 -29.33 38.39 -28.80
C LEU A 343 -30.68 38.70 -29.46
N ILE A 344 -31.81 38.51 -28.76
CA ILE A 344 -33.01 39.36 -28.90
C ILE A 344 -33.73 39.55 -27.53
N GLN A 345 -33.84 40.84 -27.19
CA GLN A 345 -34.71 41.64 -26.32
C GLN A 345 -35.89 41.02 -25.50
N THR A 346 -35.90 41.42 -24.22
CA THR A 346 -37.01 41.85 -23.32
C THR A 346 -38.47 41.47 -23.63
N GLY A 347 -39.18 40.90 -22.65
CA GLY A 347 -40.65 41.05 -22.52
C GLY A 347 -41.38 40.02 -21.65
N GLN A 348 -41.80 40.45 -20.45
CA GLN A 348 -42.99 40.05 -19.67
C GLN A 348 -43.16 38.61 -19.13
N ALA A 349 -43.47 38.55 -17.82
CA ALA A 349 -43.96 37.39 -17.07
C ALA A 349 -45.47 37.18 -17.25
N PRO A 350 -45.96 35.94 -17.03
CA PRO A 350 -47.09 35.78 -16.11
C PRO A 350 -46.95 34.59 -15.14
N GLN A 351 -47.57 34.75 -13.96
CA GLN A 351 -47.83 33.75 -12.91
C GLN A 351 -48.68 32.57 -13.43
N TRP A 352 -48.75 31.45 -12.70
CA TRP A 352 -49.99 30.80 -12.18
C TRP A 352 -49.63 29.58 -11.28
N GLY A 353 -50.50 29.28 -10.30
CA GLY A 353 -50.26 28.53 -9.04
C GLY A 353 -50.27 26.98 -9.09
N PRO A 354 -50.28 26.31 -7.92
CA PRO A 354 -50.00 24.86 -7.79
C PRO A 354 -51.25 23.97 -7.98
N PRO A 355 -51.07 22.66 -8.25
CA PRO A 355 -52.16 21.78 -8.67
C PRO A 355 -52.93 21.15 -7.49
N PRO A 356 -54.14 20.59 -7.75
CA PRO A 356 -54.94 19.89 -6.76
C PRO A 356 -54.39 18.52 -6.34
#